data_AF-A0A8J5SK26-F1
#
_entry.id   AF-A0A8J5SK26-F1
#
_cell.length_a   1.000
_cell.length_b   1.000
_cell.length_c   1.000
_cell.angle_alpha   90.00
_cell.angle_beta   90.00
_cell.angle_gamma   90.00
#
_symmetry.space_group_name_H-M   'P 1'
#
loop_
_entity.id
_entity.type
_entity.pdbx_description
1 polymer ?
#
loop_
_entity_poly.entity_id
_entity_poly.type
_entity_poly.pdbx_seq_one_letter_code
_entity_poly.pdbx_strand_id
1 'polypeptide(L)'
;MAPTAKETALLGDAAKLELIEEMTTGFARVQEQVLAAILERNNGAEYLRRHGMEGRTDRESFKSRVPVVTYEDLRPEIERIANGDRSNIISSHPITEFLTSSGTSAGERKLMPMVEDDQDRREMISSLLMPVMNLCVISQHNRRFF
;
A
#
# COMPACT_ATOMS: atom_id res chain seq x y z
N MET A 1 33.35 -2.49 19.79
CA MET A 1 32.23 -2.95 20.67
C MET A 1 30.99 -3.02 19.81
N ALA A 2 30.18 -4.09 19.94
CA ALA A 2 28.87 -4.15 19.31
C ALA A 2 27.88 -3.27 20.09
N PRO A 3 26.92 -2.59 19.43
CA PRO A 3 25.94 -1.75 20.10
C PRO A 3 25.02 -2.58 21.00
N THR A 4 24.59 -1.97 22.10
CA THR A 4 23.63 -2.56 23.04
C THR A 4 22.23 -2.62 22.43
N ALA A 5 21.36 -3.51 22.92
CA ALA A 5 19.99 -3.65 22.41
C ALA A 5 19.20 -2.33 22.40
N LYS A 6 19.48 -1.43 23.35
CA LYS A 6 18.88 -0.09 23.42
C LYS A 6 19.42 0.84 22.33
N GLU A 7 20.71 0.79 22.04
CA GLU A 7 21.33 1.55 20.94
C GLU A 7 20.83 1.04 19.58
N THR A 8 20.73 -0.27 19.39
CA THR A 8 20.18 -0.87 18.17
C THR A 8 18.72 -0.48 17.92
N ALA A 9 17.90 -0.43 18.98
CA ALA A 9 16.52 0.04 18.90
C ALA A 9 16.42 1.54 18.54
N LEU A 10 17.27 2.38 19.12
CA LEU A 10 17.33 3.81 18.81
C LEU A 10 17.82 4.08 17.38
N LEU A 11 18.78 3.31 16.87
CA LEU A 11 19.19 3.35 15.46
C LEU A 11 18.03 2.95 14.52
N GLY A 12 17.25 1.94 14.90
CA GLY A 12 16.06 1.53 14.15
C GLY A 12 14.97 2.60 14.11
N ASP A 13 14.75 3.30 15.22
CA ASP A 13 13.79 4.41 15.29
C ASP A 13 14.26 5.61 14.44
N ALA A 14 15.54 5.96 14.49
CA ALA A 14 16.10 7.04 13.68
C ALA A 14 15.94 6.79 12.18
N ALA A 15 16.27 5.59 11.70
CA ALA A 15 16.12 5.23 10.28
C ALA A 15 14.65 5.30 9.82
N LYS A 16 13.70 4.90 10.67
CA LYS A 16 12.26 5.00 10.36
C LYS A 16 11.76 6.44 10.31
N LEU A 17 12.27 7.31 11.18
CA LEU A 17 11.93 8.73 11.15
C LEU A 17 12.52 9.42 9.92
N GLU A 18 13.74 9.08 9.54
CA GLU A 18 14.36 9.54 8.29
C GLU A 18 13.57 9.09 7.06
N LEU A 19 13.11 7.83 7.05
CA LEU A 19 12.22 7.33 6.01
C LEU A 19 10.91 8.13 5.91
N ILE A 20 10.29 8.51 7.05
CA ILE A 20 9.09 9.37 7.03
C ILE A 20 9.41 10.71 6.37
N GLU A 21 10.51 11.36 6.76
CA GLU A 21 10.92 12.65 6.21
C GLU A 21 11.23 12.58 4.71
N GLU A 22 11.94 11.53 4.27
CA GLU A 22 12.23 11.29 2.86
C GLU A 22 10.92 11.15 2.05
N MET A 23 9.99 10.33 2.55
CA MET A 23 8.74 10.02 1.87
C MET A 23 7.79 11.23 1.81
N THR A 24 7.79 12.10 2.82
CA THR A 24 6.94 13.30 2.88
C THR A 24 7.53 14.47 2.11
N THR A 25 8.86 14.64 2.10
CA THR A 25 9.54 15.70 1.33
C THR A 25 9.55 15.38 -0.17
N GLY A 26 9.76 14.11 -0.53
CA GLY A 26 9.87 13.63 -1.91
C GLY A 26 8.55 13.17 -2.54
N PHE A 27 7.39 13.52 -1.96
CA PHE A 27 6.12 12.83 -2.22
C PHE A 27 5.73 12.74 -3.71
N ALA A 28 5.96 13.78 -4.51
CA ALA A 28 5.56 13.79 -5.92
C ALA A 28 6.31 12.73 -6.73
N ARG A 29 7.64 12.66 -6.54
CA ARG A 29 8.50 11.66 -7.18
C ARG A 29 8.15 10.25 -6.69
N VAL A 30 7.92 10.09 -5.39
CA VAL A 30 7.55 8.80 -4.79
C VAL A 30 6.24 8.30 -5.37
N GLN A 31 5.22 9.15 -5.50
CA GLN A 31 3.92 8.76 -6.07
C GLN A 31 4.04 8.34 -7.54
N GLU A 32 4.88 9.01 -8.34
CA GLU A 32 5.14 8.61 -9.73
C GLU A 32 5.84 7.25 -9.82
N GLN A 33 6.82 6.99 -8.95
CA GLN A 33 7.50 5.70 -8.88
C GLN A 33 6.56 4.57 -8.44
N VAL A 34 5.71 4.83 -7.44
CA VAL A 34 4.70 3.86 -6.96
C VAL A 34 3.71 3.53 -8.08
N LEU A 35 3.19 4.53 -8.80
CA LEU A 35 2.28 4.29 -9.91
C LEU A 35 2.95 3.47 -11.03
N ALA A 36 4.17 3.85 -11.44
CA ALA A 36 4.91 3.13 -12.47
C ALA A 36 5.14 1.66 -12.08
N ALA A 37 5.56 1.40 -10.83
CA ALA A 37 5.76 0.05 -10.32
C ALA A 37 4.46 -0.78 -10.28
N ILE A 38 3.34 -0.17 -9.88
CA ILE A 38 2.02 -0.84 -9.90
C ILE A 38 1.63 -1.22 -11.34
N LEU A 39 1.81 -0.31 -12.29
CA LEU A 39 1.43 -0.54 -13.69
C LEU A 39 2.35 -1.56 -14.37
N GLU A 40 3.65 -1.49 -14.12
CA GLU A 40 4.63 -2.44 -14.65
C GLU A 40 4.35 -3.85 -14.15
N ARG A 41 4.17 -3.99 -12.82
CA ARG A 41 3.83 -5.26 -12.18
C ARG A 41 2.53 -5.86 -12.73
N ASN A 42 1.52 -5.03 -12.96
CA ASN A 42 0.17 -5.46 -13.33
C ASN A 42 -0.13 -5.38 -14.83
N ASN A 43 0.88 -5.13 -15.66
CA ASN A 43 0.72 -4.96 -17.11
C ASN A 43 -0.06 -6.12 -17.77
N GLY A 44 0.12 -7.36 -17.28
CA GLY A 44 -0.59 -8.54 -17.77
C GLY A 44 -2.01 -8.74 -17.25
N ALA A 45 -2.49 -7.90 -16.32
CA ALA A 45 -3.81 -8.06 -15.71
C ALA A 45 -4.94 -7.71 -16.70
N GLU A 46 -5.98 -8.55 -16.77
CA GLU A 46 -7.17 -8.32 -17.63
C GLU A 46 -7.76 -6.93 -17.47
N TYR A 47 -7.80 -6.40 -16.24
CA TYR A 47 -8.33 -5.07 -15.96
C TYR A 47 -7.54 -3.98 -16.69
N LEU A 48 -6.21 -3.96 -16.58
CA LEU A 48 -5.38 -2.97 -17.27
C LEU A 48 -5.38 -3.16 -18.79
N ARG A 49 -5.41 -4.41 -19.26
CA ARG A 49 -5.52 -4.72 -20.70
C ARG A 49 -6.83 -4.21 -21.30
N ARG A 50 -7.96 -4.37 -20.60
CA ARG A 50 -9.27 -3.85 -21.01
C ARG A 50 -9.27 -2.33 -21.21
N HIS A 51 -8.45 -1.62 -20.44
CA HIS A 51 -8.28 -0.18 -20.55
C HIS A 51 -7.11 0.23 -21.48
N GLY A 52 -6.52 -0.72 -22.22
CA GLY A 52 -5.45 -0.43 -23.17
C GLY A 52 -4.18 0.12 -22.52
N MET A 53 -3.86 -0.36 -21.32
CA MET A 53 -2.65 0.00 -20.55
C MET A 53 -1.47 -0.96 -20.81
N GLU A 54 -1.58 -1.87 -21.77
CA GLU A 54 -0.51 -2.81 -22.13
C GLU A 54 0.79 -2.06 -22.48
N GLY A 55 1.86 -2.36 -21.75
CA GLY A 55 3.17 -1.75 -21.91
C GLY A 55 3.28 -0.29 -21.41
N ARG A 56 2.22 0.28 -20.83
CA ARG A 56 2.18 1.68 -20.38
C ARG A 56 2.35 1.76 -18.87
N THR A 57 3.31 2.56 -18.43
CA THR A 57 3.62 2.79 -17.00
C THR A 57 3.55 4.26 -16.61
N ASP A 58 3.17 5.14 -17.55
CA ASP A 58 3.15 6.58 -17.34
C ASP A 58 1.81 7.09 -16.79
N ARG A 59 1.89 8.20 -16.06
CA ARG A 59 0.76 8.86 -15.39
C ARG A 59 -0.29 9.39 -16.36
N GLU A 60 0.10 9.89 -17.53
CA GLU A 60 -0.83 10.51 -18.49
C GLU A 60 -1.72 9.46 -19.15
N SER A 61 -1.13 8.36 -19.57
CA SER A 61 -1.85 7.17 -20.06
C SER A 61 -2.81 6.65 -18.99
N PHE A 62 -2.36 6.50 -17.75
CA PHE A 62 -3.22 6.01 -16.66
C PHE A 62 -4.44 6.91 -16.46
N LYS A 63 -4.23 8.23 -16.32
CA LYS A 63 -5.31 9.20 -16.11
C LYS A 63 -6.31 9.28 -17.27
N SER A 64 -5.85 9.07 -18.50
CA SER A 64 -6.72 9.19 -19.68
C SER A 64 -7.49 7.91 -20.01
N ARG A 65 -7.04 6.75 -19.51
CA ARG A 65 -7.57 5.43 -19.92
C ARG A 65 -8.26 4.65 -18.82
N VAL A 66 -7.77 4.77 -17.58
CA VAL A 66 -8.32 4.02 -16.44
C VAL A 66 -9.40 4.87 -15.76
N PRO A 67 -10.66 4.41 -15.73
CA PRO A 67 -11.74 5.17 -15.13
C PRO A 67 -11.62 5.17 -13.59
N VAL A 68 -12.21 6.19 -12.97
CA VAL A 68 -12.51 6.16 -11.54
C VAL A 68 -13.70 5.22 -11.35
N VAL A 69 -13.55 4.23 -10.46
CA VAL A 69 -14.52 3.14 -10.26
C VAL A 69 -14.99 3.05 -8.81
N THR A 70 -16.18 2.47 -8.64
CA THR A 70 -16.75 2.07 -7.35
C THR A 70 -16.50 0.58 -7.10
N TYR A 71 -16.91 0.08 -5.92
CA TYR A 71 -16.80 -1.34 -5.62
C TYR A 71 -17.72 -2.18 -6.53
N GLU A 72 -18.89 -1.63 -6.84
CA GLU A 72 -19.91 -2.24 -7.67
C GLU A 72 -19.41 -2.49 -9.10
N ASP A 73 -18.58 -1.58 -9.63
CA ASP A 73 -17.95 -1.71 -10.95
C ASP A 73 -16.90 -2.84 -11.00
N LEU A 74 -16.26 -3.16 -9.87
CA LEU A 74 -15.24 -4.21 -9.74
C LEU A 74 -15.79 -5.53 -9.17
N ARG A 75 -17.05 -5.54 -8.76
CA ARG A 75 -17.68 -6.71 -8.13
C ARG A 75 -17.59 -7.97 -9.01
N PRO A 76 -17.81 -7.92 -10.34
CA PRO A 76 -17.69 -9.10 -11.19
C PRO A 76 -16.30 -9.74 -11.16
N GLU A 77 -15.24 -8.94 -11.17
CA GLU A 77 -13.85 -9.41 -11.05
C GLU A 77 -13.59 -10.03 -9.69
N ILE A 78 -14.06 -9.38 -8.62
CA ILE A 78 -13.90 -9.87 -7.24
C ILE A 78 -14.62 -11.20 -7.04
N GLU A 79 -15.85 -11.34 -7.55
CA GLU A 79 -16.63 -12.59 -7.49
C GLU A 79 -15.95 -13.73 -8.25
N ARG A 80 -15.37 -13.46 -9.43
CA ARG A 80 -14.58 -14.46 -10.17
C ARG A 80 -13.40 -14.99 -9.33
N ILE A 81 -12.65 -14.09 -8.71
CA ILE A 81 -11.51 -14.46 -7.87
C ILE A 81 -11.98 -15.25 -6.64
N ALA A 82 -13.07 -14.82 -6.00
CA ALA A 82 -13.65 -15.50 -4.84
C ALA A 82 -14.16 -16.91 -5.17
N ASN A 83 -14.67 -17.10 -6.39
CA ASN A 83 -15.09 -18.41 -6.91
C ASN A 83 -13.93 -19.28 -7.43
N GLY A 84 -12.68 -18.83 -7.28
CA GLY A 84 -11.49 -19.63 -7.53
C GLY A 84 -10.80 -19.38 -8.87
N ASP A 85 -11.20 -18.36 -9.64
CA ASP A 85 -10.44 -17.94 -10.81
C ASP A 85 -9.07 -17.39 -10.37
N ARG A 86 -8.00 -18.05 -10.81
CA ARG A 86 -6.59 -17.71 -10.49
C ARG A 86 -5.87 -17.02 -11.65
N SER A 87 -6.59 -16.66 -12.72
CA SER A 87 -6.02 -15.85 -13.79
C SER A 87 -5.69 -14.43 -13.31
N ASN A 88 -4.84 -13.73 -14.07
CA ASN A 88 -4.43 -12.37 -13.74
C ASN A 88 -5.57 -11.38 -14.04
N ILE A 89 -6.60 -11.33 -13.18
CA ILE A 89 -7.79 -10.50 -13.42
C ILE A 89 -7.48 -9.03 -13.11
N ILE A 90 -7.17 -8.74 -11.85
CA ILE A 90 -6.88 -7.38 -11.34
C ILE A 90 -5.41 -7.17 -10.99
N SER A 91 -4.67 -8.26 -10.81
CA SER A 91 -3.27 -8.28 -10.41
C SER A 91 -2.55 -9.38 -11.18
N SER A 92 -1.27 -9.17 -11.50
CA SER A 92 -0.41 -10.24 -12.01
C SER A 92 0.10 -11.16 -10.91
N HIS A 93 -0.06 -10.77 -9.64
CA HIS A 93 0.26 -11.62 -8.51
C HIS A 93 -0.98 -12.34 -8.00
N PRO A 94 -0.85 -13.59 -7.54
CA PRO A 94 -1.97 -14.34 -6.97
C PRO A 94 -2.62 -13.58 -5.81
N ILE A 95 -3.94 -13.48 -5.84
CA ILE A 95 -4.70 -13.02 -4.69
C ILE A 95 -4.73 -14.15 -3.66
N THR A 96 -4.14 -13.90 -2.49
CA THR A 96 -3.95 -14.90 -1.42
C THR A 96 -5.08 -14.87 -0.39
N GLU A 97 -5.65 -13.68 -0.15
CA GLU A 97 -6.71 -13.48 0.84
C GLU A 97 -7.64 -12.32 0.44
N PHE A 98 -8.79 -12.24 1.12
CA PHE A 98 -9.69 -11.09 1.05
C PHE A 98 -9.81 -10.45 2.43
N LEU A 99 -9.50 -9.15 2.52
CA LEU A 99 -9.89 -8.36 3.68
C LEU A 99 -11.36 -7.95 3.57
N THR A 100 -12.10 -8.07 4.67
CA THR A 100 -13.48 -7.57 4.73
C THR A 100 -13.48 -6.15 5.24
N SER A 101 -14.02 -5.22 4.44
CA SER A 101 -14.19 -3.84 4.88
C SER A 101 -15.39 -3.72 5.85
N SER A 102 -15.41 -2.69 6.68
CA SER A 102 -16.59 -2.35 7.50
C SER A 102 -17.76 -1.80 6.66
N GLY A 103 -17.48 -1.30 5.46
CA GLY A 103 -18.50 -0.88 4.50
C GLY A 103 -19.14 -2.09 3.80
N THR A 104 -20.43 -1.94 3.47
CA THR A 104 -21.22 -2.98 2.81
C THR A 104 -21.62 -2.59 1.40
N SER A 105 -21.89 -3.59 0.56
CA SER A 105 -22.56 -3.46 -0.73
C SER A 105 -23.67 -4.49 -0.76
N ALA A 106 -24.91 -4.04 -1.00
CA ALA A 106 -26.12 -4.89 -0.95
C ALA A 106 -26.28 -5.71 0.35
N GLY A 107 -25.80 -5.19 1.49
CA GLY A 107 -25.90 -5.84 2.81
C GLY A 107 -24.70 -6.72 3.18
N GLU A 108 -23.85 -7.09 2.21
CA GLU A 108 -22.66 -7.91 2.44
C GLU A 108 -21.40 -7.05 2.58
N ARG A 109 -20.40 -7.52 3.35
CA ARG A 109 -19.13 -6.81 3.49
C ARG A 109 -18.37 -6.81 2.16
N LYS A 110 -17.74 -5.68 1.84
CA LYS A 110 -16.88 -5.58 0.66
C LYS A 110 -15.61 -6.42 0.85
N LEU A 111 -15.31 -7.26 -0.14
CA LEU A 111 -14.11 -8.10 -0.20
C LEU A 111 -12.99 -7.35 -0.92
N MET A 112 -11.92 -7.05 -0.21
CA MET A 112 -10.75 -6.35 -0.74
C MET A 112 -9.63 -7.38 -1.01
N PRO A 113 -9.29 -7.65 -2.26
CA PRO A 113 -8.28 -8.64 -2.62
C PRO A 113 -6.89 -8.18 -2.17
N MET A 114 -6.13 -9.10 -1.61
CA MET A 114 -4.75 -8.86 -1.17
C MET A 114 -3.76 -9.77 -1.87
N VAL A 115 -2.55 -9.26 -2.10
CA VAL A 115 -1.38 -10.07 -2.48
C VAL A 115 -0.44 -10.20 -1.28
N GLU A 116 0.46 -11.18 -1.32
CA GLU A 116 1.40 -11.46 -0.22
C GLU A 116 2.23 -10.22 0.19
N ASP A 117 2.81 -9.49 -0.76
CA ASP A 117 3.62 -8.28 -0.50
C ASP A 117 2.86 -7.17 0.24
N ASP A 118 1.52 -7.14 0.18
CA ASP A 118 0.76 -6.13 0.91
C ASP A 118 0.90 -6.30 2.42
N GLN A 119 1.15 -7.54 2.89
CA GLN A 119 1.39 -7.80 4.30
C GLN A 119 2.69 -7.14 4.79
N ASP A 120 3.79 -7.31 4.07
CA ASP A 120 5.07 -6.68 4.39
C ASP A 120 4.96 -5.15 4.41
N ARG A 121 4.22 -4.59 3.46
CA ARG A 121 3.98 -3.14 3.40
C ARG A 121 3.16 -2.65 4.59
N ARG A 122 2.13 -3.39 5.01
CA ARG A 122 1.33 -3.06 6.21
C ARG A 122 2.19 -3.12 7.48
N GLU A 123 3.03 -4.13 7.61
CA GLU A 123 3.93 -4.29 8.75
C GLU A 123 4.94 -3.15 8.82
N MET A 124 5.55 -2.79 7.68
CA MET A 124 6.44 -1.64 7.58
C MET A 124 5.76 -0.36 8.08
N ILE A 125 4.58 -0.02 7.54
CA ILE A 125 3.83 1.19 7.94
C ILE A 125 3.47 1.15 9.42
N SER A 126 3.01 0.01 9.92
CA SER A 126 2.65 -0.15 11.34
C SER A 126 3.86 0.04 12.25
N SER A 127 5.05 -0.37 11.79
CA SER A 127 6.31 -0.22 12.53
C SER A 127 6.78 1.23 12.67
N LEU A 128 6.23 2.17 11.89
CA LEU A 128 6.53 3.61 11.95
C LEU A 128 5.84 4.32 13.11
N LEU A 129 4.77 3.73 13.67
CA LEU A 129 4.01 4.34 14.76
C LEU A 129 4.85 4.54 16.02
N MET A 130 5.58 3.51 16.44
CA MET A 130 6.35 3.53 17.69
C MET A 130 7.44 4.61 17.74
N PRO A 131 8.28 4.79 16.70
CA PRO A 131 9.26 5.89 16.65
C PRO A 131 8.62 7.27 16.84
N VAL A 132 7.47 7.53 16.22
CA VAL A 132 6.75 8.80 16.35
C VAL A 132 6.20 8.98 17.78
N MET A 133 5.63 7.92 18.35
CA MET A 133 5.14 7.96 19.74
C MET A 133 6.28 8.23 20.74
N ASN A 134 7.45 7.63 20.53
CA ASN A 134 8.63 7.86 21.37
C ASN A 134 9.06 9.33 21.37
N LEU A 135 9.10 9.99 20.21
CA LEU A 135 9.37 11.44 20.12
C LEU A 135 8.35 12.27 20.91
N CYS A 136 7.06 11.96 20.77
CA CYS A 136 5.99 12.67 21.48
C CYS A 136 6.11 12.53 23.00
N VAL A 137 6.36 11.31 23.50
CA VAL A 137 6.50 11.03 24.95
C VAL A 137 7.72 11.74 25.54
N ILE A 138 8.86 11.73 24.83
CA ILE A 138 10.09 12.43 25.25
C ILE A 138 9.87 13.95 25.26
N SER A 139 9.23 14.51 24.22
CA SER A 139 8.88 15.94 24.14
C SER A 139 7.96 16.39 25.28
N GLN A 140 7.03 15.54 25.73
CA GLN A 140 6.15 15.88 26.86
C GLN A 140 6.84 15.84 28.22
N HIS A 141 7.86 14.99 28.41
CA HIS A 141 8.65 14.98 29.65
C HIS A 141 9.56 16.21 29.76
N ASN A 142 10.13 16.70 28.65
CA ASN A 142 10.96 17.91 28.65
C ASN A 142 10.18 19.24 28.77
N ARG A 143 8.85 19.24 28.61
CA ARG A 143 8.01 20.44 28.79
C ARG A 143 7.48 20.67 30.21
N ARG A 144 7.72 19.76 31.15
CA ARG A 144 7.27 19.89 32.55
C ARG A 144 8.30 20.55 33.50
N PHE A 145 9.40 21.09 32.96
CA PHE A 145 10.46 21.74 33.74
C PHE A 145 10.69 23.22 33.40
N PHE A 146 9.66 23.93 32.95
CA PHE A 146 9.62 25.40 32.91
C PHE A 146 8.30 25.91 33.47
#